data_AF-A0A947C3D6-F1
#
_entry.id   AF-A0A947C3D6-F1
#
_cell.length_a   1.000
_cell.length_b   1.000
_cell.length_c   1.000
_cell.angle_alpha   90.00
_cell.angle_beta   90.00
_cell.angle_gamma   90.00
#
_symmetry.space_group_name_H-M   'P 1'
#
loop_
_entity.id
_entity.type
_entity.pdbx_description
1 polymer ?
#
loop_
_entity_poly.entity_id
_entity_poly.type
_entity_poly.pdbx_seq_one_letter_code
_entity_poly.pdbx_strand_id
1 'polypeptide(L)'
;MRKLFQELKRRNVFKETIAYLVVAWLLLQVVSTVLPIWNTPDWVLQIITLTMALGLPLWIIFSWHYQFTSSGIIKTKKLEGPTKSSKRNRVLNSIIMVALLAIIALIWIRPSYITSVSADKLSIAVLPFTNMSDDQSNDWFSMGVTEDILTHLSKVRGLRVISRTSVMQFKNSEKSIPEIADELSVSYIVEGSVRKQNDQVLITAQLLKANDEHVWADNYNENLSDAFQIQKNVSQKIVNQLRIYISPQEQEALNKATTTSAMAMELFARGKTIADNRTGENIERSIDLYKEAIKLDPFFADAYAEIANSYMLLNIYGDLSGEDSYEKANLFIE
;
A
#
# COMPACT_ATOMS: atom_id res chain seq x y z
N MET A 1 -5.05 -34.29 -35.32
CA MET A 1 -4.53 -34.32 -33.92
C MET A 1 -4.07 -35.70 -33.45
N ARG A 2 -4.83 -36.80 -33.58
CA ARG A 2 -4.43 -38.13 -33.07
C ARG A 2 -3.11 -38.70 -33.65
N LYS A 3 -2.79 -38.45 -34.93
CA LYS A 3 -1.51 -38.87 -35.55
C LYS A 3 -0.28 -38.16 -34.97
N LEU A 4 -0.34 -36.83 -34.77
CA LEU A 4 0.74 -36.05 -34.15
C LEU A 4 1.02 -36.48 -32.70
N PHE A 5 -0.05 -36.76 -31.94
CA PHE A 5 0.06 -37.23 -30.56
C PHE A 5 0.72 -38.63 -30.46
N GLN A 6 0.44 -39.50 -31.43
CA GLN A 6 1.08 -40.83 -31.53
C GLN A 6 2.55 -40.72 -31.95
N GLU A 7 2.92 -39.79 -32.83
CA GLU A 7 4.31 -39.54 -33.22
C GLU A 7 5.15 -38.93 -32.08
N LEU A 8 4.61 -37.96 -31.34
CA LEU A 8 5.24 -37.40 -30.15
C LEU A 8 5.51 -38.47 -29.09
N LYS A 9 4.55 -39.38 -28.89
CA LYS A 9 4.69 -40.49 -27.94
C LYS A 9 5.69 -41.55 -28.41
N ARG A 10 5.79 -41.80 -29.73
CA ARG A 10 6.76 -42.74 -30.31
C ARG A 10 8.21 -42.26 -30.16
N ARG A 11 8.44 -40.95 -30.18
CA ARG A 11 9.79 -40.36 -30.16
C ARG A 11 10.31 -39.99 -28.77
N ASN A 12 9.61 -40.35 -27.68
CA ASN A 12 9.96 -39.98 -26.30
C ASN A 12 9.99 -38.47 -25.99
N VAL A 13 9.49 -37.62 -26.88
CA VAL A 13 9.51 -36.13 -26.75
C VAL A 13 8.83 -35.66 -25.46
N PHE A 14 7.77 -36.34 -25.02
CA PHE A 14 7.09 -36.04 -23.76
C PHE A 14 8.02 -36.14 -22.55
N LYS A 15 8.86 -37.18 -22.48
CA LYS A 15 9.78 -37.38 -21.36
C LYS A 15 10.80 -36.24 -21.30
N GLU A 16 11.33 -35.85 -22.45
CA GLU A 16 12.34 -34.79 -22.54
C GLU A 16 11.72 -33.40 -22.31
N THR A 17 10.48 -33.17 -22.72
CA THR A 17 9.75 -31.92 -22.44
C THR A 17 9.46 -31.79 -20.95
N ILE A 18 9.05 -32.88 -20.28
CA ILE A 18 8.85 -32.89 -18.83
C ILE A 18 10.17 -32.63 -18.10
N ALA A 19 11.28 -33.24 -18.53
CA ALA A 19 12.59 -33.00 -17.95
C ALA A 19 13.01 -31.52 -18.08
N TYR A 20 12.79 -30.90 -19.24
CA TYR A 20 13.03 -29.48 -19.44
C TYR A 20 12.19 -28.61 -18.51
N LEU A 21 10.89 -28.87 -18.40
CA LEU A 21 9.99 -28.14 -17.50
C LEU A 21 10.42 -28.22 -16.05
N VAL A 22 10.84 -29.41 -15.60
CA VAL A 22 11.34 -29.63 -14.24
C VAL A 22 12.61 -28.85 -13.97
N VAL A 23 13.59 -28.92 -14.87
CA VAL A 23 14.87 -28.19 -14.72
C VAL A 23 14.63 -26.69 -14.79
N ALA A 24 13.77 -26.24 -15.70
CA ALA A 24 13.42 -24.83 -15.85
C ALA A 24 12.76 -24.29 -14.58
N TRP A 25 11.79 -25.02 -14.05
CA TRP A 25 11.13 -24.66 -12.80
C TRP A 25 12.10 -24.63 -11.61
N LEU A 26 13.02 -25.60 -11.50
CA LEU A 26 14.00 -25.66 -10.40
C LEU A 26 14.98 -24.48 -10.47
N LEU A 27 15.45 -24.14 -11.67
CA LEU A 27 16.28 -22.96 -11.90
C LEU A 27 15.56 -21.66 -11.55
N LEU A 28 14.28 -21.51 -11.94
CA LEU A 28 13.48 -20.35 -11.55
C LEU A 28 13.35 -20.22 -10.04
N GLN A 29 13.24 -21.32 -9.31
CA GLN A 29 13.19 -21.33 -7.85
C GLN A 29 14.50 -20.87 -7.21
N VAL A 30 15.65 -21.31 -7.73
CA VAL A 30 16.97 -20.85 -7.25
C VAL A 30 17.16 -19.37 -7.56
N VAL A 31 16.90 -18.95 -8.79
CA VAL A 31 17.08 -17.56 -9.24
C VAL A 31 16.17 -16.61 -8.47
N SER A 32 14.89 -16.94 -8.27
CA SER A 32 13.96 -16.13 -7.46
C SER A 32 14.36 -16.01 -5.99
N THR A 33 15.14 -16.97 -5.47
CA THR A 33 15.66 -16.90 -4.10
C THR A 33 16.92 -16.04 -4.01
N VAL A 34 17.79 -16.13 -5.02
CA VAL A 34 19.12 -15.48 -4.98
C VAL A 34 19.07 -14.03 -5.46
N LEU A 35 18.30 -13.70 -6.50
CA LEU A 35 18.28 -12.35 -7.08
C LEU A 35 17.91 -11.23 -6.09
N PRO A 36 16.95 -11.40 -5.16
CA PRO A 36 16.63 -10.35 -4.20
C PRO A 36 17.81 -9.96 -3.30
N ILE A 37 18.76 -10.88 -3.06
CA ILE A 37 19.97 -10.63 -2.23
C ILE A 37 20.83 -9.51 -2.81
N TRP A 38 20.80 -9.33 -4.13
CA TRP A 38 21.62 -8.36 -4.86
C TRP A 38 20.83 -7.11 -5.25
N ASN A 39 19.62 -6.93 -4.71
CA ASN A 39 18.69 -5.86 -5.06
C ASN A 39 18.46 -5.75 -6.59
N THR A 40 18.43 -6.91 -7.27
CA THR A 40 18.34 -6.95 -8.73
C THR A 40 16.96 -6.49 -9.19
N PRO A 41 16.84 -5.66 -10.25
CA PRO A 41 15.54 -5.22 -10.75
C PRO A 41 14.63 -6.36 -11.22
N ASP A 42 13.31 -6.21 -11.03
CA ASP A 42 12.30 -7.23 -11.38
C ASP A 42 12.32 -7.66 -12.86
N TRP A 43 12.74 -6.78 -13.76
CA TRP A 43 12.84 -7.08 -15.19
C TRP A 43 13.83 -8.23 -15.48
N VAL A 44 14.81 -8.46 -14.61
CA VAL A 44 15.80 -9.53 -14.76
C VAL A 44 15.14 -10.91 -14.65
N LEU A 45 14.27 -11.09 -13.65
CA LEU A 45 13.48 -12.33 -13.51
C LEU A 45 12.55 -12.54 -14.71
N GLN A 46 11.96 -11.46 -15.23
CA GLN A 46 11.08 -11.52 -16.39
C GLN A 46 11.83 -11.98 -17.64
N ILE A 47 13.03 -11.44 -17.91
CA ILE A 47 13.86 -11.85 -19.05
C ILE A 47 14.27 -13.32 -18.92
N ILE A 48 14.67 -13.78 -17.73
CA ILE A 48 15.05 -15.18 -17.50
C ILE A 48 13.85 -16.10 -17.74
N THR A 49 12.67 -15.74 -17.22
CA THR A 49 11.42 -16.49 -17.39
C THR A 49 11.01 -16.57 -18.87
N LEU A 50 11.05 -15.44 -19.58
CA LEU A 50 10.75 -15.38 -21.02
C LEU A 50 11.75 -16.20 -21.83
N THR A 51 13.03 -16.17 -21.47
CA THR A 51 14.08 -16.97 -22.13
C THR A 51 13.80 -18.47 -21.98
N MET A 52 13.35 -18.93 -20.80
CA MET A 52 12.94 -20.32 -20.59
C MET A 52 11.67 -20.69 -21.33
N ALA A 53 10.68 -19.79 -21.36
CA ALA A 53 9.44 -20.01 -22.10
C ALA A 53 9.71 -20.13 -23.61
N LEU A 54 10.60 -19.29 -24.17
CA LEU A 54 11.04 -19.34 -25.56
C LEU A 54 11.96 -20.53 -25.86
N GLY A 55 12.72 -20.99 -24.87
CA GLY A 55 13.55 -22.18 -24.98
C GLY A 55 12.75 -23.48 -25.10
N LEU A 56 11.51 -23.53 -24.58
CA LEU A 56 10.65 -24.72 -24.62
C LEU A 56 10.24 -25.13 -26.04
N PRO A 57 9.73 -24.23 -26.92
CA PRO A 57 9.46 -24.55 -28.33
C PRO A 57 10.70 -25.06 -29.07
N LEU A 58 11.85 -24.41 -28.85
CA LEU A 58 13.13 -24.82 -29.45
C LEU A 58 13.54 -26.22 -28.98
N TRP A 59 13.36 -26.50 -27.69
CA TRP A 59 13.65 -27.81 -27.10
C TRP A 59 12.74 -28.91 -27.65
N ILE A 60 11.45 -28.64 -27.84
CA ILE A 60 10.51 -29.61 -28.43
C ILE A 60 10.91 -29.93 -29.88
N ILE A 61 11.28 -28.92 -30.67
CA ILE A 61 11.77 -29.11 -32.04
C ILE A 61 13.08 -29.90 -32.06
N PHE A 62 13.99 -29.61 -31.13
CA PHE A 62 15.29 -30.27 -31.02
C PHE A 62 15.14 -31.75 -30.61
N SER A 63 14.36 -32.04 -29.57
CA SER A 63 14.07 -33.41 -29.10
C SER A 63 13.25 -34.23 -30.11
N TRP A 64 12.54 -33.58 -31.04
CA TRP A 64 11.92 -34.27 -32.17
C TRP A 64 12.96 -34.89 -33.11
N HIS A 65 14.13 -34.25 -33.27
CA HIS A 65 15.17 -34.66 -34.21
C HIS A 65 16.29 -35.50 -33.56
N TYR A 66 16.57 -35.28 -32.28
CA TYR A 66 17.68 -35.92 -31.56
C TYR A 66 17.18 -36.68 -30.34
N GLN A 67 17.58 -37.95 -30.18
CA GLN A 67 17.30 -38.75 -28.97
C GLN A 67 18.60 -38.94 -28.18
N PHE A 68 18.63 -38.51 -26.92
CA PHE A 68 19.76 -38.76 -26.02
C PHE A 68 19.74 -40.21 -25.53
N THR A 69 20.45 -41.11 -26.22
CA THR A 69 20.79 -42.44 -25.70
C THR A 69 22.17 -42.37 -25.04
N SER A 70 22.39 -43.13 -23.96
CA SER A 70 23.63 -43.13 -23.15
C SER A 70 24.89 -43.66 -23.87
N SER A 71 24.93 -43.60 -25.20
CA SER A 71 26.00 -44.14 -26.04
C SER A 71 26.32 -43.24 -27.25
N GLY A 72 26.22 -41.91 -27.07
CA GLY A 72 26.67 -40.92 -28.07
C GLY A 72 25.63 -40.58 -29.16
N ILE A 73 25.86 -39.44 -29.83
CA ILE A 73 24.99 -38.87 -30.85
C ILE A 73 24.99 -39.77 -32.10
N ILE A 74 23.92 -40.51 -32.35
CA ILE A 74 23.75 -41.27 -33.60
C ILE A 74 22.56 -40.69 -34.38
N LYS A 75 22.85 -40.14 -35.57
CA LYS A 75 21.82 -39.83 -36.58
C LYS A 75 21.12 -41.13 -36.98
N THR A 76 19.80 -41.12 -36.88
CA THR A 76 18.92 -42.28 -37.09
C THR A 76 19.21 -43.01 -38.40
N LYS A 77 19.81 -44.20 -38.34
CA LYS A 77 19.68 -45.22 -39.37
C LYS A 77 19.18 -46.52 -38.73
N LYS A 78 17.93 -46.84 -39.08
CA LYS A 78 17.24 -48.13 -39.09
C LYS A 78 17.87 -49.25 -38.25
N LEU A 79 17.24 -49.59 -37.12
CA LEU A 79 17.42 -50.89 -36.48
C LEU A 79 16.04 -51.50 -36.21
N GLU A 80 15.72 -52.51 -37.02
CA GLU A 80 14.72 -53.54 -36.74
C GLU A 80 15.25 -54.42 -35.59
N GLY A 81 14.40 -54.70 -34.60
CA GLY A 81 14.69 -55.65 -33.52
C GLY A 81 14.17 -55.20 -32.14
N PRO A 82 13.55 -56.09 -31.33
CA PRO A 82 12.99 -55.72 -30.04
C PRO A 82 14.12 -55.53 -29.02
N THR A 83 14.61 -54.30 -28.88
CA THR A 83 15.57 -53.98 -27.82
C THR A 83 14.86 -54.05 -26.48
N LYS A 84 15.16 -55.11 -25.70
CA LYS A 84 14.79 -55.27 -24.30
C LYS A 84 15.02 -53.95 -23.56
N SER A 85 13.94 -53.21 -23.28
CA SER A 85 14.03 -51.98 -22.51
C SER A 85 14.51 -52.36 -21.11
N SER A 86 15.79 -52.09 -20.87
CA SER A 86 16.48 -52.38 -19.62
C SER A 86 15.60 -51.97 -18.43
N LYS A 87 15.28 -52.93 -17.55
CA LYS A 87 14.59 -52.68 -16.26
C LYS A 87 15.21 -51.48 -15.51
N ARG A 88 16.50 -51.20 -15.72
CA ARG A 88 17.23 -50.06 -15.17
C ARG A 88 16.66 -48.70 -15.57
N ASN A 89 16.18 -48.53 -16.81
CA ASN A 89 15.60 -47.25 -17.28
C ASN A 89 14.19 -47.00 -16.74
N ARG A 90 13.44 -48.06 -16.40
CA ARG A 90 12.15 -47.92 -15.71
C ARG A 90 12.36 -47.54 -14.25
N VAL A 91 13.30 -48.19 -13.56
CA VAL A 91 13.62 -47.88 -12.16
C VAL A 91 14.13 -46.43 -12.03
N LEU A 92 15.01 -45.98 -12.92
CA LEU A 92 15.51 -44.60 -12.88
C LEU A 92 14.39 -43.56 -13.10
N ASN A 93 13.48 -43.81 -14.04
CA ASN A 93 12.33 -42.93 -14.28
C ASN A 93 11.34 -42.93 -13.10
N SER A 94 11.13 -44.08 -12.45
CA SER A 94 10.28 -44.18 -11.26
C SER A 94 10.88 -43.41 -10.08
N ILE A 95 12.20 -43.47 -9.89
CA ILE A 95 12.89 -42.71 -8.82
C ILE A 95 12.78 -41.21 -9.07
N ILE A 96 12.99 -40.75 -10.31
CA ILE A 96 12.84 -39.32 -10.66
C ILE A 96 11.40 -38.85 -10.44
N MET A 97 10.40 -39.64 -10.82
CA MET A 97 8.99 -39.30 -10.65
C MET A 97 8.59 -39.23 -9.17
N VAL A 98 9.06 -40.18 -8.35
CA VAL A 98 8.83 -40.18 -6.90
C VAL A 98 9.55 -39.02 -6.22
N ALA A 99 10.78 -38.70 -6.62
CA ALA A 99 11.51 -37.53 -6.12
C ALA A 99 10.79 -36.22 -6.47
N LEU A 100 10.26 -36.10 -7.68
CA LEU A 100 9.47 -34.93 -8.09
C LEU A 100 8.15 -34.81 -7.34
N LEU A 101 7.43 -35.92 -7.17
CA LEU A 101 6.20 -35.94 -6.36
C LEU A 101 6.48 -35.64 -4.89
N ALA A 102 7.61 -36.12 -4.35
CA ALA A 102 8.04 -35.81 -2.99
C ALA A 102 8.42 -34.33 -2.84
N ILE A 103 9.05 -33.71 -3.84
CA ILE A 103 9.33 -32.26 -3.85
C ILE A 103 8.03 -31.45 -3.94
N ILE A 104 7.10 -31.85 -4.81
CA ILE A 104 5.77 -31.22 -4.92
C ILE A 104 4.98 -31.37 -3.62
N ALA A 105 4.98 -32.57 -3.03
CA ALA A 105 4.33 -32.83 -1.74
C ALA A 105 5.00 -32.05 -0.61
N LEU A 106 6.34 -31.95 -0.59
CA LEU A 106 7.07 -31.09 0.34
C LEU A 106 6.66 -29.63 0.19
N ILE A 107 6.38 -29.15 -1.02
CA ILE A 107 5.91 -27.78 -1.29
C ILE A 107 4.46 -27.57 -0.86
N TRP A 108 3.60 -28.59 -0.96
CA TRP A 108 2.22 -28.56 -0.46
C TRP A 108 2.12 -28.75 1.08
N ILE A 109 3.10 -29.44 1.68
CA ILE A 109 3.17 -29.74 3.12
C ILE A 109 4.00 -28.69 3.88
N ARG A 110 4.83 -27.89 3.18
CA ARG A 110 5.30 -26.63 3.77
C ARG A 110 4.03 -25.83 4.08
N PRO A 111 3.78 -25.42 5.34
CA PRO A 111 2.78 -24.40 5.58
C PRO A 111 3.14 -23.28 4.61
N SER A 112 2.15 -22.74 3.91
CA SER A 112 2.36 -21.64 3.00
C SER A 112 3.16 -20.58 3.74
N TYR A 113 4.49 -20.60 3.57
CA TYR A 113 5.28 -19.40 3.54
C TYR A 113 4.84 -18.76 2.21
N ILE A 114 3.57 -18.29 2.20
CA ILE A 114 3.36 -16.89 1.88
C ILE A 114 4.49 -16.26 2.66
N THR A 115 5.55 -15.91 1.94
CA THR A 115 6.36 -14.82 2.41
C THR A 115 5.35 -13.70 2.61
N SER A 116 4.77 -13.62 3.80
CA SER A 116 4.97 -12.45 4.58
C SER A 116 6.49 -12.26 4.59
N VAL A 117 7.02 -11.70 3.48
CA VAL A 117 7.77 -10.45 3.60
C VAL A 117 7.00 -9.76 4.69
N SER A 118 7.59 -9.68 5.89
CA SER A 118 6.98 -8.94 6.98
C SER A 118 6.24 -7.82 6.30
N ALA A 119 4.90 -7.86 6.35
CA ALA A 119 4.19 -6.65 6.13
C ALA A 119 4.65 -5.86 7.33
N ASP A 120 5.78 -5.17 7.16
CA ASP A 120 5.93 -3.81 7.57
C ASP A 120 4.59 -3.22 7.18
N LYS A 121 3.67 -3.27 8.16
CA LYS A 121 2.25 -3.04 7.93
C LYS A 121 2.25 -1.73 7.19
N LEU A 122 1.77 -1.72 5.94
CA LEU A 122 1.83 -0.53 5.11
C LEU A 122 1.36 0.62 5.98
N SER A 123 2.28 1.53 6.28
CA SER A 123 2.08 2.48 7.37
C SER A 123 2.61 3.82 6.98
N ILE A 124 1.90 4.82 7.47
CA ILE A 124 2.09 6.20 7.04
C ILE A 124 1.92 7.12 8.23
N ALA A 125 2.85 8.07 8.35
CA ALA A 125 2.70 9.23 9.18
C ALA A 125 2.48 10.46 8.29
N VAL A 126 1.53 11.32 8.67
CA VAL A 126 1.34 12.62 8.04
C VAL A 126 1.88 13.66 9.00
N LEU A 127 3.05 14.23 8.70
CA LEU A 127 3.65 15.23 9.56
C LEU A 127 2.85 16.54 9.51
N PRO A 128 2.87 17.36 10.58
CA PRO A 128 2.25 18.66 10.58
C PRO A 128 2.77 19.51 9.42
N PHE A 129 1.89 19.89 8.50
CA PHE A 129 2.26 20.72 7.37
C PHE A 129 2.77 22.07 7.87
N THR A 130 3.87 22.54 7.27
CA THR A 130 4.48 23.81 7.64
C THR A 130 3.66 24.97 7.12
N ASN A 131 3.32 25.93 7.99
CA ASN A 131 2.75 27.20 7.55
C ASN A 131 3.86 28.11 6.99
N MET A 132 3.82 28.36 5.68
CA MET A 132 4.72 29.26 4.94
C MET A 132 4.04 30.57 4.53
N SER A 133 2.95 30.93 5.21
CA SER A 133 2.27 32.22 5.08
C SER A 133 2.96 33.27 5.95
N ASP A 134 2.92 34.54 5.56
CA ASP A 134 3.49 35.64 6.36
C ASP A 134 2.70 35.84 7.67
N ASP A 135 1.40 35.54 7.63
CA ASP A 135 0.50 35.65 8.77
C ASP A 135 0.36 34.30 9.50
N GLN A 136 0.94 34.25 10.71
CA GLN A 136 0.88 33.10 11.62
C GLN A 136 -0.54 32.76 12.06
N SER A 137 -1.50 33.68 11.96
CA SER A 137 -2.90 33.38 12.24
C SER A 137 -3.46 32.30 11.32
N ASN A 138 -2.79 31.98 10.20
CA ASN A 138 -3.18 30.89 9.29
C ASN A 138 -2.68 29.50 9.71
N ASP A 139 -2.08 29.33 10.88
CA ASP A 139 -1.64 28.01 11.38
C ASP A 139 -2.79 26.99 11.46
N TRP A 140 -4.02 27.46 11.70
CA TRP A 140 -5.21 26.60 11.65
C TRP A 140 -5.38 25.90 10.30
N PHE A 141 -4.94 26.53 9.21
CA PHE A 141 -5.13 26.02 7.86
C PHE A 141 -4.14 24.89 7.56
N SER A 142 -2.87 25.03 7.96
CA SER A 142 -1.90 23.93 7.82
C SER A 142 -2.24 22.75 8.74
N MET A 143 -2.76 23.03 9.94
CA MET A 143 -3.30 22.03 10.86
C MET A 143 -4.51 21.30 10.26
N GLY A 144 -5.43 22.03 9.64
CA GLY A 144 -6.60 21.48 8.95
C GLY A 144 -6.21 20.54 7.80
N VAL A 145 -5.30 20.98 6.92
CA VAL A 145 -4.79 20.15 5.81
C VAL A 145 -4.16 18.85 6.32
N THR A 146 -3.37 18.92 7.39
CA THR A 146 -2.74 17.73 8.00
C THR A 146 -3.81 16.74 8.49
N GLU A 147 -4.80 17.25 9.22
CA GLU A 147 -5.86 16.44 9.82
C GLU A 147 -6.78 15.80 8.78
N ASP A 148 -7.15 16.55 7.74
CA ASP A 148 -8.04 16.05 6.69
C ASP A 148 -7.36 14.94 5.87
N ILE A 149 -6.07 15.10 5.56
CA ILE A 149 -5.29 14.04 4.89
C ILE A 149 -5.24 12.78 5.79
N LEU A 150 -4.93 12.95 7.07
CA LEU A 150 -4.88 11.84 8.04
C LEU A 150 -6.23 11.13 8.14
N THR A 151 -7.31 11.89 8.26
CA THR A 151 -8.69 11.40 8.34
C THR A 151 -9.07 10.61 7.09
N HIS A 152 -8.78 11.13 5.90
CA HIS A 152 -9.04 10.41 4.66
C HIS A 152 -8.23 9.11 4.56
N LEU A 153 -6.93 9.15 4.84
CA LEU A 153 -6.08 7.97 4.79
C LEU A 153 -6.51 6.89 5.81
N SER A 154 -7.06 7.29 6.95
CA SER A 154 -7.54 6.35 7.98
C SER A 154 -8.70 5.46 7.51
N LYS A 155 -9.43 5.88 6.46
CA LYS A 155 -10.55 5.12 5.87
C LYS A 155 -10.07 3.96 4.99
N VAL A 156 -8.78 3.90 4.66
CA VAL A 156 -8.20 2.87 3.79
C VAL A 156 -7.84 1.64 4.59
N ARG A 157 -8.53 0.51 4.35
CA ARG A 157 -8.18 -0.74 5.05
C ARG A 157 -6.80 -1.23 4.64
N GLY A 158 -6.08 -1.77 5.62
CA GLY A 158 -4.72 -2.28 5.41
C GLY A 158 -3.63 -1.21 5.44
N LEU A 159 -4.00 0.08 5.52
CA LEU A 159 -3.08 1.18 5.78
C LEU A 159 -3.12 1.56 7.27
N ARG A 160 -2.01 1.37 7.97
CA ARG A 160 -1.86 1.83 9.36
C ARG A 160 -1.44 3.30 9.36
N VAL A 161 -2.37 4.17 9.72
CA VAL A 161 -2.12 5.61 9.84
C VAL A 161 -1.75 5.95 11.28
N ILE A 162 -0.65 6.68 11.48
CA ILE A 162 -0.24 7.16 12.81
C ILE A 162 -1.18 8.27 13.26
N SER A 163 -1.55 8.24 14.54
CA SER A 163 -2.47 9.21 15.12
C SER A 163 -1.90 10.64 15.09
N ARG A 164 -2.78 11.62 14.96
CA ARG A 164 -2.46 13.04 14.97
C ARG A 164 -1.63 13.46 16.18
N THR A 165 -2.02 13.02 17.38
CA THR A 165 -1.32 13.34 18.63
C THR A 165 0.12 12.86 18.61
N SER A 166 0.38 11.68 18.04
CA SER A 166 1.72 11.10 17.94
C SER A 166 2.61 11.83 16.94
N VAL A 167 2.05 12.39 15.86
CA VAL A 167 2.83 13.14 14.86
C VAL A 167 3.01 14.61 15.23
N MET A 168 2.13 15.16 16.07
CA MET A 168 2.15 16.59 16.42
C MET A 168 3.43 17.01 17.18
N GLN A 169 4.05 16.08 17.92
CA GLN A 169 5.34 16.34 18.59
C GLN A 169 6.48 16.65 17.61
N PHE A 170 6.34 16.30 16.33
CA PHE A 170 7.33 16.59 15.29
C PHE A 170 7.09 17.93 14.60
N LYS A 171 6.07 18.71 15.02
CA LYS A 171 5.88 20.08 14.53
C LYS A 171 7.14 20.89 14.85
N ASN A 172 7.77 21.46 13.81
CA ASN A 172 9.03 22.21 13.90
C ASN A 172 10.21 21.39 14.47
N SER A 173 10.18 20.06 14.35
CA SER A 173 11.31 19.23 14.74
C SER A 173 12.47 19.37 13.74
N GLU A 174 13.70 19.30 14.24
CA GLU A 174 14.91 19.24 13.42
C GLU A 174 15.34 17.80 13.08
N LYS A 175 14.58 16.79 13.53
CA LYS A 175 14.85 15.39 13.23
C LYS A 175 14.73 15.14 11.72
N SER A 176 15.61 14.28 11.20
CA SER A 176 15.54 13.81 9.83
C SER A 176 14.36 12.84 9.63
N ILE A 177 13.90 12.71 8.38
CA ILE A 177 12.82 11.79 8.01
C ILE A 177 13.11 10.34 8.45
N PRO A 178 14.34 9.79 8.30
CA PRO A 178 14.64 8.46 8.80
C PRO A 178 14.52 8.31 10.32
N GLU A 179 14.92 9.31 11.09
CA GLU A 179 14.77 9.28 12.56
C GLU A 179 13.31 9.29 12.97
N ILE A 180 12.48 10.14 12.34
CA ILE A 180 11.05 10.21 12.61
C ILE A 180 10.35 8.90 12.19
N ALA A 181 10.73 8.35 11.04
CA ALA A 181 10.17 7.11 10.53
C ALA A 181 10.47 5.92 11.46
N ASP A 182 11.68 5.85 12.00
CA ASP A 182 12.10 4.81 12.95
C ASP A 182 11.32 4.93 14.27
N GLU A 183 11.23 6.14 14.84
CA GLU A 183 10.53 6.42 16.10
C GLU A 183 9.02 6.11 16.01
N LEU A 184 8.39 6.43 14.88
CA LEU A 184 6.99 6.10 14.61
C LEU A 184 6.80 4.67 14.08
N SER A 185 7.91 3.99 13.77
CA SER A 185 7.99 2.69 13.13
C SER A 185 7.11 2.63 11.86
N VAL A 186 7.22 3.61 10.96
CA VAL A 186 6.42 3.71 9.73
C VAL A 186 7.24 3.47 8.47
N SER A 187 6.59 2.95 7.43
CA SER A 187 7.23 2.71 6.13
C SER A 187 7.22 3.95 5.22
N TYR A 188 6.28 4.88 5.42
CA TYR A 188 6.11 6.10 4.63
C TYR A 188 5.85 7.33 5.50
N ILE A 189 6.30 8.48 5.02
CA ILE A 189 6.03 9.78 5.61
C ILE A 189 5.44 10.70 4.54
N VAL A 190 4.40 11.44 4.91
CA VAL A 190 3.89 12.58 4.16
C VAL A 190 4.33 13.84 4.87
N GLU A 191 4.95 14.74 4.13
CA GLU A 191 5.24 16.09 4.61
C GLU A 191 4.84 17.11 3.55
N GLY A 192 4.81 18.37 3.96
CA GLY A 192 4.39 19.42 3.06
C GLY A 192 4.34 20.78 3.72
N SER A 193 3.97 21.76 2.90
CA SER A 193 3.84 23.14 3.32
C SER A 193 2.60 23.76 2.72
N VAL A 194 2.10 24.78 3.41
CA VAL A 194 0.92 25.51 3.01
C VAL A 194 1.21 27.00 3.10
N ARG A 195 0.89 27.74 2.04
CA ARG A 195 0.94 29.20 2.03
C ARG A 195 -0.42 29.73 1.63
N LYS A 196 -1.01 30.54 2.50
CA LYS A 196 -2.27 31.25 2.26
C LYS A 196 -1.98 32.74 2.12
N GLN A 197 -2.48 33.33 1.04
CA GLN A 197 -2.45 34.77 0.81
C GLN A 197 -3.83 35.21 0.32
N ASN A 198 -4.56 35.94 1.18
CA ASN A 198 -5.97 36.24 0.96
C ASN A 198 -6.77 34.95 0.71
N ASP A 199 -7.44 34.86 -0.44
CA ASP A 199 -8.21 33.70 -0.89
C ASP A 199 -7.41 32.76 -1.81
N GLN A 200 -6.09 32.93 -1.90
CA GLN A 200 -5.23 32.03 -2.68
C GLN A 200 -4.41 31.15 -1.77
N VAL A 201 -4.31 29.88 -2.15
CA VAL A 201 -3.62 28.85 -1.38
C VAL A 201 -2.67 28.08 -2.28
N LEU A 202 -1.42 27.95 -1.82
CA LEU A 202 -0.45 27.01 -2.36
C LEU A 202 -0.21 25.90 -1.35
N ILE A 203 -0.51 24.65 -1.72
CA ILE A 203 -0.19 23.44 -0.95
C ILE A 203 0.89 22.68 -1.70
N THR A 204 2.01 22.40 -1.02
CA THR A 204 3.03 21.45 -1.50
C THR A 204 2.92 20.20 -0.65
N ALA A 205 2.84 19.02 -1.26
CA ALA A 205 2.79 17.75 -0.56
C ALA A 205 3.76 16.76 -1.19
N GLN A 206 4.40 15.95 -0.36
CA GLN A 206 5.30 14.90 -0.81
C GLN A 206 5.16 13.64 0.02
N LEU A 207 5.38 12.51 -0.63
CA LEU A 207 5.39 11.17 -0.05
C LEU A 207 6.82 10.62 -0.13
N LEU A 208 7.36 10.26 1.02
CA LEU A 208 8.70 9.71 1.19
C LEU A 208 8.61 8.31 1.77
N LYS A 209 9.60 7.47 1.45
CA LYS A 209 9.85 6.23 2.21
C LYS A 209 10.59 6.56 3.51
N ALA A 210 10.60 5.60 4.44
CA ALA A 210 11.33 5.69 5.71
C ALA A 210 12.83 6.02 5.57
N ASN A 211 13.45 5.74 4.42
CA ASN A 211 14.85 6.04 4.13
C ASN A 211 15.06 7.38 3.41
N ASP A 212 14.07 8.29 3.45
CA ASP A 212 14.09 9.61 2.80
C ASP A 212 14.06 9.56 1.26
N GLU A 213 13.72 8.42 0.68
CA GLU A 213 13.55 8.31 -0.78
C GLU A 213 12.21 8.91 -1.21
N HIS A 214 12.25 9.91 -2.11
CA HIS A 214 11.05 10.50 -2.70
C HIS A 214 10.29 9.49 -3.56
N VAL A 215 9.00 9.32 -3.25
CA VAL A 215 8.05 8.53 -4.05
C VAL A 215 7.25 9.43 -4.97
N TRP A 216 6.81 10.58 -4.45
CA TRP A 216 5.96 11.53 -5.17
C TRP A 216 6.03 12.91 -4.51
N ALA A 217 5.90 13.96 -5.31
CA ALA A 217 5.70 15.32 -4.85
C ALA A 217 4.82 16.06 -5.86
N ASP A 218 4.00 16.99 -5.39
CA ASP A 218 3.13 17.82 -6.22
C ASP A 218 2.81 19.13 -5.52
N ASN A 219 2.37 20.11 -6.32
CA ASN A 219 2.02 21.45 -5.88
C ASN A 219 0.64 21.86 -6.42
N TYR A 220 -0.18 22.40 -5.54
CA TYR A 220 -1.55 22.77 -5.82
C TYR A 220 -1.75 24.24 -5.53
N ASN A 221 -2.16 25.01 -6.53
CA ASN A 221 -2.41 26.44 -6.42
C ASN A 221 -3.87 26.71 -6.78
N GLU A 222 -4.70 27.01 -5.79
CA GLU A 222 -6.15 27.17 -5.96
C GLU A 222 -6.70 28.29 -5.07
N ASN A 223 -7.98 28.59 -5.24
CA ASN A 223 -8.71 29.41 -4.29
C ASN A 223 -8.90 28.66 -2.95
N LEU A 224 -8.95 29.39 -1.82
CA LEU A 224 -9.25 28.84 -0.49
C LEU A 224 -10.54 28.02 -0.48
N SER A 225 -11.57 28.43 -1.22
CA SER A 225 -12.82 27.67 -1.33
C SER A 225 -12.64 26.28 -1.95
N ASP A 226 -11.67 26.16 -2.86
CA ASP A 226 -11.35 24.92 -3.57
C ASP A 226 -10.22 24.15 -2.88
N ALA A 227 -9.46 24.81 -2.00
CA ALA A 227 -8.34 24.22 -1.28
C ALA A 227 -8.76 23.05 -0.39
N PHE A 228 -9.99 23.07 0.12
CA PHE A 228 -10.56 21.93 0.85
C PHE A 228 -10.85 20.73 -0.07
N GLN A 229 -11.05 20.92 -1.37
CA GLN A 229 -11.14 19.83 -2.34
C GLN A 229 -9.76 19.25 -2.71
N ILE A 230 -8.69 20.05 -2.65
CA ILE A 230 -7.32 19.59 -2.91
C ILE A 230 -6.91 18.48 -1.96
N GLN A 231 -7.31 18.55 -0.69
CA GLN A 231 -6.96 17.56 0.33
C GLN A 231 -7.37 16.14 -0.09
N LYS A 232 -8.56 15.99 -0.68
CA LYS A 232 -9.03 14.74 -1.28
C LYS A 232 -8.10 14.27 -2.41
N ASN A 233 -7.72 15.20 -3.30
CA ASN A 233 -6.82 14.88 -4.40
C ASN A 233 -5.46 14.38 -3.88
N VAL A 234 -4.92 15.02 -2.85
CA VAL A 234 -3.67 14.61 -2.19
C VAL A 234 -3.80 13.21 -1.60
N SER A 235 -4.84 12.94 -0.80
CA SER A 235 -5.07 11.61 -0.23
C SER A 235 -5.23 10.53 -1.30
N GLN A 236 -5.97 10.81 -2.38
CA GLN A 236 -6.14 9.86 -3.48
C GLN A 236 -4.81 9.60 -4.22
N LYS A 237 -4.02 10.64 -4.47
CA LYS A 237 -2.70 10.50 -5.10
C LYS A 237 -1.78 9.65 -4.23
N ILE A 238 -1.76 9.87 -2.92
CA ILE A 238 -1.00 9.05 -1.97
C ILE A 238 -1.44 7.58 -2.06
N VAL A 239 -2.73 7.28 -1.97
CA VAL A 239 -3.25 5.90 -2.06
C VAL A 239 -2.86 5.23 -3.38
N ASN A 240 -2.95 5.95 -4.49
CA ASN A 240 -2.54 5.46 -5.81
C ASN A 240 -1.03 5.18 -5.88
N GLN A 241 -0.19 6.04 -5.29
CA GLN A 241 1.27 5.85 -5.27
C GLN A 241 1.69 4.68 -4.38
N LEU A 242 0.98 4.47 -3.27
CA LEU A 242 1.15 3.30 -2.41
C LEU A 242 0.65 2.00 -3.06
N ARG A 243 0.01 2.09 -4.24
CA ARG A 243 -0.56 0.96 -5.00
C ARG A 243 -1.50 0.10 -4.16
N ILE A 244 -2.24 0.72 -3.26
CA ILE A 244 -3.21 0.04 -2.40
C ILE A 244 -4.45 -0.26 -3.24
N TYR A 245 -4.86 -1.53 -3.25
CA TYR A 245 -6.17 -1.87 -3.81
C TYR A 245 -7.25 -1.43 -2.83
N ILE A 246 -8.06 -0.46 -3.23
CA ILE A 246 -9.21 0.03 -2.48
C ILE A 246 -10.50 -0.49 -3.10
N SER A 247 -11.46 -0.87 -2.25
CA SER A 247 -12.81 -1.24 -2.66
C SER A 247 -13.59 -0.02 -3.18
N PRO A 248 -14.66 -0.22 -3.99
CA PRO A 248 -15.52 0.88 -4.42
C PRO A 248 -16.08 1.71 -3.27
N GLN A 249 -16.40 1.07 -2.14
CA GLN A 249 -16.90 1.75 -0.95
C GLN A 249 -15.83 2.63 -0.29
N GLU A 250 -14.59 2.15 -0.22
CA GLU A 250 -13.46 2.96 0.30
C GLU A 250 -13.15 4.12 -0.64
N GLN A 251 -13.22 3.88 -1.95
CA GLN A 251 -13.06 4.92 -2.96
C GLN A 251 -14.15 6.00 -2.83
N GLU A 252 -15.40 5.61 -2.57
CA GLU A 252 -16.50 6.55 -2.30
C GLU A 252 -16.28 7.31 -0.98
N ALA A 253 -15.84 6.62 0.09
CA ALA A 253 -15.57 7.23 1.39
C ALA A 253 -14.39 8.22 1.36
N LEU A 254 -13.38 7.95 0.54
CA LEU A 254 -12.28 8.88 0.21
C LEU A 254 -12.77 10.06 -0.65
N ASN A 255 -13.79 9.83 -1.48
CA ASN A 255 -14.31 10.84 -2.39
C ASN A 255 -15.37 11.77 -1.77
N LYS A 256 -15.96 11.37 -0.65
CA LYS A 256 -17.00 12.14 0.05
C LYS A 256 -16.37 13.31 0.79
N ALA A 257 -16.70 14.53 0.36
CA ALA A 257 -16.33 15.74 1.07
C ALA A 257 -17.00 15.78 2.45
N THR A 258 -16.27 16.30 3.43
CA THR A 258 -16.74 16.38 4.82
C THR A 258 -17.81 17.46 5.00
N THR A 259 -17.68 18.58 4.28
CA THR A 259 -18.67 19.66 4.17
C THR A 259 -18.66 20.24 2.76
N THR A 260 -19.76 20.87 2.37
CA THR A 260 -19.86 21.63 1.11
C THR A 260 -19.58 23.13 1.28
N SER A 261 -19.40 23.60 2.52
CA SER A 261 -19.15 25.00 2.85
C SER A 261 -17.70 25.21 3.28
N ALA A 262 -16.93 25.93 2.47
CA ALA A 262 -15.54 26.28 2.79
C ALA A 262 -15.43 27.06 4.11
N MET A 263 -16.40 27.94 4.39
CA MET A 263 -16.44 28.72 5.63
C MET A 263 -16.78 27.84 6.85
N ALA A 264 -17.66 26.84 6.68
CA ALA A 264 -17.90 25.86 7.73
C ALA A 264 -16.62 25.05 8.04
N MET A 265 -15.89 24.64 6.99
CA MET A 265 -14.62 23.93 7.15
C MET A 265 -13.55 24.78 7.85
N GLU A 266 -13.44 26.07 7.50
CA GLU A 266 -12.52 27.00 8.17
C GLU A 266 -12.83 27.12 9.67
N LEU A 267 -14.10 27.33 10.03
CA LEU A 267 -14.51 27.40 11.44
C LEU A 267 -14.23 26.10 12.18
N PHE A 268 -14.48 24.96 11.54
CA PHE A 268 -14.19 23.64 12.09
C PHE A 268 -12.68 23.43 12.33
N ALA A 269 -11.83 23.73 11.36
CA ALA A 269 -10.38 23.61 11.49
C ALA A 269 -9.81 24.54 12.57
N ARG A 270 -10.36 25.77 12.70
CA ARG A 270 -10.03 26.69 13.80
C ARG A 270 -10.46 26.15 15.16
N GLY A 271 -11.67 25.61 15.25
CA GLY A 271 -12.17 24.96 16.47
C GLY A 271 -11.24 23.86 16.95
N LYS A 272 -10.84 22.96 16.05
CA LYS A 272 -9.89 21.87 16.35
C LYS A 272 -8.55 22.39 16.87
N THR A 273 -8.00 23.38 16.18
CA THR A 273 -6.71 24.00 16.54
C THR A 273 -6.75 24.64 17.93
N ILE A 274 -7.86 25.27 18.31
CA ILE A 274 -8.02 25.87 19.64
C ILE A 274 -8.19 24.78 20.70
N ALA A 275 -8.99 23.74 20.43
CA ALA A 275 -9.25 22.65 21.36
C ALA A 275 -7.99 21.83 21.73
N ASP A 276 -6.95 21.86 20.89
CA ASP A 276 -5.67 21.17 21.14
C ASP A 276 -4.93 21.63 22.40
N ASN A 277 -5.13 22.88 22.82
CA ASN A 277 -4.51 23.39 24.05
C ASN A 277 -5.18 22.87 25.33
N ARG A 278 -6.30 22.12 25.22
CA ARG A 278 -7.00 21.38 26.28
C ARG A 278 -7.24 22.16 27.59
N THR A 279 -7.58 23.43 27.48
CA THR A 279 -8.08 24.24 28.61
C THR A 279 -9.59 24.41 28.49
N GLY A 280 -10.33 24.49 29.61
CA GLY A 280 -11.78 24.71 29.61
C GLY A 280 -12.23 25.84 28.69
N GLU A 281 -11.63 27.04 28.80
CA GLU A 281 -11.94 28.20 27.96
C GLU A 281 -11.78 27.91 26.45
N ASN A 282 -10.64 27.32 26.05
CA ASN A 282 -10.40 26.95 24.65
C ASN A 282 -11.41 25.91 24.14
N ILE A 283 -11.78 24.93 24.98
CA ILE A 283 -12.77 23.92 24.60
C ILE A 283 -14.15 24.58 24.42
N GLU A 284 -14.57 25.48 25.32
CA GLU A 284 -15.81 26.25 25.15
C GLU A 284 -15.81 27.07 23.86
N ARG A 285 -14.71 27.79 23.61
CA ARG A 285 -14.55 28.58 22.37
C ARG A 285 -14.58 27.71 21.11
N SER A 286 -14.04 26.49 21.18
CA SER A 286 -14.11 25.56 20.06
C SER A 286 -15.55 25.12 19.77
N ILE A 287 -16.37 24.91 20.81
CA ILE A 287 -17.79 24.57 20.68
C ILE A 287 -18.54 25.68 19.93
N ASP A 288 -18.25 26.95 20.23
CA ASP A 288 -18.88 28.08 19.55
C ASP A 288 -18.55 28.11 18.05
N LEU A 289 -17.28 27.86 17.69
CA LEU A 289 -16.85 27.75 16.30
C LEU A 289 -17.53 26.58 15.57
N TYR A 290 -17.62 25.41 16.20
CA TYR A 290 -18.32 24.27 15.61
C TYR A 290 -19.83 24.54 15.45
N LYS A 291 -20.46 25.24 16.41
CA LYS A 291 -21.86 25.67 16.31
C LYS A 291 -22.08 26.65 15.16
N GLU A 292 -21.13 27.54 14.89
CA GLU A 292 -21.18 28.38 13.69
C GLU A 292 -20.99 27.55 12.41
N ALA A 293 -20.11 26.55 12.41
CA ALA A 293 -19.92 25.66 11.27
C ALA A 293 -21.21 24.91 10.90
N ILE A 294 -21.94 24.33 11.87
CA ILE A 294 -23.20 23.61 11.58
C ILE A 294 -24.35 24.54 11.18
N LYS A 295 -24.29 25.84 11.52
CA LYS A 295 -25.25 26.84 10.99
C LYS A 295 -25.03 27.07 9.50
N LEU A 296 -23.78 26.98 9.04
CA LEU A 296 -23.41 27.14 7.63
C LEU A 296 -23.60 25.86 6.82
N ASP A 297 -23.39 24.70 7.43
CA ASP A 297 -23.67 23.38 6.85
C ASP A 297 -24.31 22.44 7.88
N PRO A 298 -25.66 22.34 7.91
CA PRO A 298 -26.37 21.47 8.83
C PRO A 298 -26.09 19.97 8.65
N PHE A 299 -25.45 19.55 7.56
CA PHE A 299 -25.11 18.15 7.31
C PHE A 299 -23.64 17.82 7.66
N PHE A 300 -22.92 18.75 8.28
CA PHE A 300 -21.52 18.59 8.65
C PHE A 300 -21.34 17.70 9.89
N ALA A 301 -21.50 16.38 9.71
CA ALA A 301 -21.50 15.38 10.79
C ALA A 301 -20.28 15.46 11.72
N ASP A 302 -19.08 15.72 11.18
CA ASP A 302 -17.86 15.80 11.99
C ASP A 302 -17.90 16.99 12.97
N ALA A 303 -18.55 18.10 12.61
CA ALA A 303 -18.72 19.23 13.52
C ALA A 303 -19.69 18.91 14.68
N TYR A 304 -20.75 18.13 14.41
CA TYR A 304 -21.63 17.61 15.47
C TYR A 304 -20.85 16.69 16.42
N ALA A 305 -20.06 15.77 15.87
CA ALA A 305 -19.24 14.86 16.66
C ALA A 305 -18.24 15.61 17.55
N GLU A 306 -17.57 16.64 17.02
CA GLU A 306 -16.62 17.43 17.81
C GLU A 306 -17.28 18.32 18.87
N ILE A 307 -18.52 18.78 18.65
CA ILE A 307 -19.30 19.45 19.72
C ILE A 307 -19.55 18.48 20.88
N ALA A 308 -20.04 17.27 20.57
CA ALA A 308 -20.30 16.26 21.58
C ALA A 308 -19.03 15.85 22.34
N ASN A 309 -17.93 15.62 21.60
CA ASN A 309 -16.62 15.32 22.17
C ASN A 309 -16.11 16.47 23.08
N SER A 310 -16.28 17.72 22.65
CA SER A 310 -15.87 18.89 23.42
C SER A 310 -16.63 19.03 24.73
N TYR A 311 -17.94 18.75 24.75
CA TYR A 311 -18.68 18.72 26.02
C TYR A 311 -18.16 17.63 26.96
N MET A 312 -17.83 16.43 26.44
CA MET A 312 -17.22 15.38 27.25
C MET A 312 -15.85 15.81 27.82
N LEU A 313 -15.07 16.58 27.06
CA LEU A 313 -13.78 17.10 27.50
C LEU A 313 -13.90 18.20 28.56
N LEU A 314 -14.97 18.98 28.57
CA LEU A 314 -15.22 19.99 29.62
C LEU A 314 -15.43 19.36 30.99
N ASN A 315 -15.78 18.07 31.07
CA ASN A 315 -15.77 17.36 32.35
C ASN A 315 -14.37 17.18 32.95
N ILE A 316 -13.36 17.05 32.09
CA ILE A 316 -11.98 16.77 32.49
C ILE A 316 -11.18 18.06 32.63
N TYR A 317 -11.40 19.01 31.72
CA TYR A 317 -10.54 20.20 31.55
C TYR A 317 -11.25 21.52 31.86
N GLY A 318 -12.55 21.49 32.13
CA GLY A 318 -13.35 22.65 32.52
C GLY A 318 -14.12 22.39 33.81
N ASP A 319 -15.18 23.16 34.02
CA ASP A 319 -15.98 23.13 35.25
C ASP A 319 -17.30 22.38 35.10
N LEU A 320 -17.47 21.61 34.00
CA LEU A 320 -18.75 20.97 33.69
C LEU A 320 -18.89 19.64 34.43
N SER A 321 -20.02 19.42 35.10
CA SER A 321 -20.28 18.14 35.78
C SER A 321 -20.40 17.00 34.77
N GLY A 322 -20.18 15.75 35.20
CA GLY A 322 -20.27 14.60 34.30
C GLY A 322 -21.67 14.38 33.73
N GLU A 323 -22.70 14.67 34.53
CA GLU A 323 -24.10 14.60 34.13
C GLU A 323 -24.43 15.67 33.08
N ASP A 324 -24.08 16.94 33.35
CA ASP A 324 -24.31 18.04 32.41
C ASP A 324 -23.53 17.87 31.11
N SER A 325 -22.31 17.33 31.19
CA SER A 325 -21.47 17.05 30.02
C SER A 325 -22.11 16.00 29.12
N TYR A 326 -22.62 14.93 29.72
CA TYR A 326 -23.31 13.87 28.99
C TYR A 326 -24.62 14.37 28.38
N GLU A 327 -25.45 15.10 29.13
CA GLU A 327 -26.70 15.66 28.64
C GLU A 327 -26.47 16.58 27.43
N LYS A 328 -25.51 17.51 27.54
CA LYS A 328 -25.19 18.43 26.45
C LYS A 328 -24.56 17.72 25.24
N ALA A 329 -23.72 16.72 25.46
CA ALA A 329 -23.14 15.95 24.36
C ALA A 329 -24.21 15.19 23.57
N ASN A 330 -25.18 14.59 24.27
CA ASN A 330 -26.22 13.76 23.66
C ASN A 330 -27.16 14.54 22.74
N LEU A 331 -27.26 15.87 22.90
CA LEU A 331 -28.02 16.73 21.99
C LEU A 331 -27.44 16.79 20.56
N PHE A 332 -26.20 16.33 20.36
CA PHE A 332 -25.49 16.39 19.08
C PHE A 332 -25.08 15.00 18.56
N ILE A 333 -25.63 13.93 19.14
CA ILE A 333 -25.42 12.54 18.74
C ILE A 333 -26.77 11.96 18.26
N GLU A 334 -27.17 12.29 17.03
CA GLU A 334 -28.20 11.62 16.23
C GLU A 334 -27.71 11.51 14.78
#